data_AF-A0A3M1J1W9-F1
#
_entry.id   AF-A0A3M1J1W9-F1
#
_cell.length_a   1.000
_cell.length_b   1.000
_cell.length_c   1.000
_cell.angle_alpha   90.00
_cell.angle_beta   90.00
_cell.angle_gamma   90.00
#
_symmetry.space_group_name_H-M   'P 1'
#
loop_
_entity.id
_entity.type
_entity.pdbx_description
1 polymer ?
#
loop_
_entity_poly.entity_id
_entity_poly.type
_entity_poly.pdbx_seq_one_letter_code
_entity_poly.pdbx_strand_id
1 'polypeptide(L)'
;MLGGCARLAPQEAFEAVAYQVEERIGKQVRWDMGTPDDLAARAGVKRLLARELSPASAVQIALLNNRELQAAYADVGIAQADLVQAGLLRNPVFDGAVTWFNDAGNAPNLAFGLAWSFTDLLRRPKRKAVASSALEEAKLRVARKIITHAADTHAALLRYVAARQEVELLHGVERSARAALKAAKALREAGNITALDFERHQNFLTTTKLERAQAEARADEAREALNVLMGVTGSQTGWRAPDRLPDVPAKGVADASDTFAAERRAVAASLDIELARQRLTTLGRQFRLVRKESLLPDVETGVEFEREVEVERDEDTGR
;
A
#
# COMPACT_ATOMS: atom_id res chain seq x y z
N MET A 1 -41.00 10.46 5.26
CA MET A 1 -39.89 11.42 5.38
C MET A 1 -38.69 10.85 4.64
N LEU A 2 -38.15 11.63 3.70
CA LEU A 2 -37.05 11.27 2.80
C LEU A 2 -35.72 11.31 3.56
N GLY A 3 -35.22 10.15 3.99
CA GLY A 3 -33.84 9.97 4.42
C GLY A 3 -33.06 9.25 3.33
N GLY A 4 -32.63 9.96 2.30
CA GLY A 4 -31.73 9.41 1.29
C GLY A 4 -30.34 9.25 1.90
N CYS A 5 -30.00 8.06 2.38
CA CYS A 5 -28.62 7.75 2.73
C CYS A 5 -27.76 7.87 1.46
N ALA A 6 -26.96 8.92 1.37
CA ALA A 6 -25.91 9.01 0.36
C ALA A 6 -24.93 7.86 0.61
N ARG A 7 -25.02 6.79 -0.19
CA ARG A 7 -24.01 5.73 -0.18
C ARG A 7 -22.71 6.35 -0.68
N LEU A 8 -21.70 6.47 0.18
CA LEU A 8 -20.36 6.77 -0.28
C LEU A 8 -19.90 5.63 -1.20
N ALA A 9 -19.43 5.98 -2.39
CA ALA A 9 -18.73 5.07 -3.28
C ALA A 9 -17.22 5.35 -3.18
N PRO A 10 -16.48 4.75 -2.21
CA PRO A 10 -15.03 4.91 -2.11
C PRO A 10 -14.27 4.38 -3.35
N GLN A 11 -14.97 3.65 -4.24
CA GLN A 11 -14.46 3.13 -5.51
C GLN A 11 -14.00 4.22 -6.49
N GLU A 12 -14.70 5.35 -6.60
CA GLU A 12 -14.39 6.36 -7.63
C GLU A 12 -12.96 6.92 -7.48
N ALA A 13 -12.53 7.16 -6.25
CA ALA A 13 -11.19 7.68 -5.97
C ALA A 13 -10.09 6.64 -6.25
N PHE A 14 -10.39 5.36 -6.00
CA PHE A 14 -9.50 4.25 -6.30
C PHE A 14 -9.40 3.97 -7.80
N GLU A 15 -10.50 4.07 -8.55
CA GLU A 15 -10.52 3.89 -10.01
C GLU A 15 -9.58 4.87 -10.72
N ALA A 16 -9.49 6.12 -10.23
CA ALA A 16 -8.52 7.10 -10.75
C ALA A 16 -7.06 6.63 -10.56
N VAL A 17 -6.74 6.02 -9.41
CA VAL A 17 -5.40 5.45 -9.16
C VAL A 17 -5.18 4.22 -10.04
N ALA A 18 -6.18 3.35 -10.16
CA ALA A 18 -6.12 2.16 -11.01
C ALA A 18 -5.84 2.52 -12.47
N TYR A 19 -6.52 3.55 -13.00
CA TYR A 19 -6.30 4.06 -14.35
C TYR A 19 -4.86 4.60 -14.53
N GLN A 20 -4.36 5.42 -13.59
CA GLN A 20 -2.98 5.93 -13.66
C GLN A 20 -1.93 4.83 -13.63
N VAL A 21 -2.17 3.77 -12.86
CA VAL A 21 -1.28 2.61 -12.81
C VAL A 21 -1.37 1.82 -14.11
N GLU A 22 -2.57 1.57 -14.63
CA GLU A 22 -2.75 0.86 -15.89
C GLU A 22 -2.08 1.58 -17.06
N GLU A 23 -2.18 2.92 -17.13
CA GLU A 23 -1.51 3.73 -18.15
C GLU A 23 0.03 3.62 -18.07
N ARG A 24 0.59 3.55 -16.85
CA ARG A 24 2.04 3.55 -16.62
C ARG A 24 2.69 2.17 -16.74
N ILE A 25 2.04 1.12 -16.24
CA ILE A 25 2.63 -0.24 -16.18
C ILE A 25 1.83 -1.31 -16.92
N GLY A 26 0.66 -0.97 -17.48
CA GLY A 26 -0.18 -1.91 -18.24
C GLY A 26 -0.72 -3.07 -17.39
N LYS A 27 -0.92 -2.84 -16.08
CA LYS A 27 -1.41 -3.86 -15.13
C LYS A 27 -2.66 -3.40 -14.43
N GLN A 28 -3.55 -4.36 -14.23
CA GLN A 28 -4.80 -4.14 -13.53
C GLN A 28 -4.58 -4.25 -12.03
N VAL A 29 -5.11 -3.29 -11.29
CA VAL A 29 -5.12 -3.26 -9.84
C VAL A 29 -6.55 -3.42 -9.36
N ARG A 30 -6.74 -4.15 -8.27
CA ARG A 30 -8.07 -4.36 -7.70
C ARG A 30 -8.01 -4.29 -6.19
N TRP A 31 -8.97 -3.59 -5.61
CA TRP A 31 -9.20 -3.54 -4.17
C TRP A 31 -10.20 -4.62 -3.74
N ASP A 32 -9.74 -5.56 -2.91
CA ASP A 32 -10.52 -6.66 -2.33
C ASP A 32 -11.39 -6.12 -1.18
N MET A 33 -12.69 -5.95 -1.46
CA MET A 33 -13.69 -5.46 -0.50
C MET A 33 -14.68 -6.55 -0.09
N GLY A 34 -14.39 -7.83 -0.40
CA GLY A 34 -15.28 -8.96 -0.11
C GLY A 34 -16.50 -9.05 -1.05
N THR A 35 -16.42 -8.43 -2.23
CA THR A 35 -17.46 -8.48 -3.25
C THR A 35 -17.43 -9.83 -4.00
N PRO A 36 -18.52 -10.27 -4.67
CA PRO A 36 -18.51 -11.48 -5.53
C PRO A 36 -17.41 -11.44 -6.59
N ASP A 37 -17.09 -10.23 -6.98
CA ASP A 37 -16.19 -9.82 -8.01
C ASP A 37 -14.71 -10.02 -7.56
N ASP A 38 -14.45 -9.99 -6.25
CA ASP A 38 -13.15 -10.34 -5.65
C ASP A 38 -12.88 -11.86 -5.66
N LEU A 39 -13.94 -12.69 -5.71
CA LEU A 39 -13.78 -14.13 -5.95
C LEU A 39 -13.18 -14.40 -7.33
N ALA A 40 -13.58 -13.60 -8.34
CA ALA A 40 -13.00 -13.71 -9.68
C ALA A 40 -11.52 -13.33 -9.70
N ALA A 41 -11.10 -12.34 -8.91
CA ALA A 41 -9.69 -11.97 -8.76
C ALA A 41 -8.87 -13.08 -8.08
N ARG A 42 -9.39 -13.69 -7.01
CA ARG A 42 -8.76 -14.84 -6.34
C ARG A 42 -8.65 -16.06 -7.27
N ALA A 43 -9.68 -16.32 -8.08
CA ALA A 43 -9.63 -17.34 -9.13
C ALA A 43 -8.61 -16.99 -10.22
N GLY A 44 -8.46 -15.72 -10.57
CA GLY A 44 -7.41 -15.19 -11.45
C GLY A 44 -6.01 -15.51 -10.93
N VAL A 45 -5.74 -15.21 -9.66
CA VAL A 45 -4.46 -15.55 -9.00
C VAL A 45 -4.18 -17.05 -9.07
N LYS A 46 -5.16 -17.90 -8.76
CA LYS A 46 -5.01 -19.36 -8.86
C LYS A 46 -4.67 -19.83 -10.28
N ARG A 47 -5.28 -19.24 -11.31
CA ARG A 47 -4.98 -19.55 -12.72
C ARG A 47 -3.57 -19.12 -13.13
N LEU A 48 -3.11 -17.97 -12.63
CA LEU A 48 -1.76 -17.48 -12.90
C LEU A 48 -0.70 -18.37 -12.24
N LEU A 49 -0.91 -18.77 -10.97
CA LEU A 49 0.00 -19.65 -10.23
C LEU A 49 0.07 -21.09 -10.79
N ALA A 50 -0.97 -21.54 -11.48
CA ALA A 50 -0.98 -22.87 -12.11
C ALA A 50 -0.04 -22.96 -13.34
N ARG A 51 0.31 -21.81 -13.91
CA ARG A 51 1.22 -21.68 -15.05
C ARG A 51 2.63 -21.34 -14.57
N GLU A 52 3.59 -21.43 -15.50
CA GLU A 52 4.94 -20.94 -15.25
C GLU A 52 4.94 -19.41 -15.12
N LEU A 53 5.59 -18.91 -14.06
CA LEU A 53 5.60 -17.49 -13.72
C LEU A 53 6.52 -16.69 -14.65
N SER A 54 5.93 -15.80 -15.45
CA SER A 54 6.64 -14.70 -16.08
C SER A 54 6.75 -13.49 -15.15
N PRO A 55 7.72 -12.57 -15.36
CA PRO A 55 7.81 -11.33 -14.57
C PRO A 55 6.50 -10.54 -14.58
N ALA A 56 5.85 -10.47 -15.75
CA ALA A 56 4.56 -9.84 -15.94
C ALA A 56 3.43 -10.51 -15.13
N SER A 57 3.46 -11.84 -14.97
CA SER A 57 2.46 -12.58 -14.19
C SER A 57 2.69 -12.51 -12.69
N ALA A 58 3.96 -12.52 -12.24
CA ALA A 58 4.31 -12.34 -10.83
C ALA A 58 3.88 -10.97 -10.31
N VAL A 59 4.11 -9.92 -11.09
CA VAL A 59 3.60 -8.57 -10.79
C VAL A 59 2.07 -8.57 -10.70
N GLN A 60 1.38 -9.18 -11.67
CA GLN A 60 -0.09 -9.23 -11.63
C GLN A 60 -0.62 -9.97 -10.40
N ILE A 61 0.04 -11.06 -9.98
CA ILE A 61 -0.31 -11.77 -8.73
C ILE A 61 -0.09 -10.86 -7.52
N ALA A 62 1.06 -10.19 -7.43
CA ALA A 62 1.38 -9.30 -6.32
C ALA A 62 0.35 -8.17 -6.16
N LEU A 63 -0.05 -7.51 -7.26
CA LEU A 63 -1.03 -6.43 -7.24
C LEU A 63 -2.43 -6.89 -6.81
N LEU A 64 -2.79 -8.15 -7.05
CA LEU A 64 -4.10 -8.69 -6.69
C LEU A 64 -4.13 -9.32 -5.30
N ASN A 65 -3.00 -9.86 -4.83
CA ASN A 65 -2.98 -10.75 -3.67
C ASN A 65 -2.31 -10.13 -2.43
N ASN A 66 -1.33 -9.24 -2.60
CA ASN A 66 -0.55 -8.69 -1.50
C ASN A 66 -1.41 -7.84 -0.54
N ARG A 67 -1.44 -8.21 0.74
CA ARG A 67 -2.28 -7.55 1.77
C ARG A 67 -1.80 -6.14 2.13
N GLU A 68 -0.51 -5.87 2.04
CA GLU A 68 0.05 -4.55 2.33
C GLU A 68 -0.33 -3.51 1.26
N LEU A 69 -0.49 -3.95 0.01
CA LEU A 69 -1.08 -3.14 -1.06
C LEU A 69 -2.58 -2.92 -0.84
N GLN A 70 -3.33 -3.95 -0.43
CA GLN A 70 -4.76 -3.80 -0.13
C GLN A 70 -5.00 -2.78 1.01
N ALA A 71 -4.14 -2.78 2.03
CA ALA A 71 -4.18 -1.78 3.09
C ALA A 71 -3.92 -0.36 2.54
N ALA A 72 -2.94 -0.21 1.65
CA ALA A 72 -2.67 1.08 1.02
C ALA A 72 -3.83 1.57 0.13
N TYR A 73 -4.61 0.67 -0.48
CA TYR A 73 -5.80 1.07 -1.26
C TYR A 73 -6.88 1.67 -0.37
N ALA A 74 -7.01 1.15 0.86
CA ALA A 74 -7.93 1.70 1.85
C ALA A 74 -7.59 3.14 2.26
N ASP A 75 -6.31 3.54 2.23
CA ASP A 75 -5.89 4.93 2.54
C ASP A 75 -6.53 5.95 1.58
N VAL A 76 -6.74 5.58 0.31
CA VAL A 76 -7.44 6.44 -0.67
C VAL A 76 -8.92 6.58 -0.28
N GLY A 77 -9.55 5.48 0.13
CA GLY A 77 -10.93 5.47 0.61
C GLY A 77 -11.11 6.32 1.87
N ILE A 78 -10.17 6.27 2.80
CA ILE A 78 -10.16 7.11 4.01
C ILE A 78 -10.04 8.58 3.62
N ALA A 79 -9.08 8.95 2.77
CA ALA A 79 -8.93 10.34 2.33
C ALA A 79 -10.15 10.87 1.54
N GLN A 80 -10.84 9.99 0.80
CA GLN A 80 -12.10 10.33 0.14
C GLN A 80 -13.22 10.56 1.15
N ALA A 81 -13.30 9.73 2.21
CA ALA A 81 -14.25 9.93 3.30
C ALA A 81 -14.00 11.27 4.02
N ASP A 82 -12.74 11.62 4.28
CA ASP A 82 -12.36 12.92 4.85
C ASP A 82 -12.77 14.09 3.96
N LEU A 83 -12.64 13.95 2.63
CA LEU A 83 -13.12 14.95 1.68
C LEU A 83 -14.64 15.11 1.72
N VAL A 84 -15.39 14.00 1.79
CA VAL A 84 -16.85 14.06 1.93
C VAL A 84 -17.22 14.70 3.26
N GLN A 85 -16.59 14.29 4.36
CA GLN A 85 -16.80 14.84 5.70
C GLN A 85 -16.49 16.33 5.78
N ALA A 86 -15.42 16.80 5.13
CA ALA A 86 -15.07 18.23 5.03
C ALA A 86 -16.08 19.03 4.19
N GLY A 87 -16.86 18.34 3.35
CA GLY A 87 -17.94 18.91 2.56
C GLY A 87 -19.31 18.89 3.27
N LEU A 88 -19.45 18.21 4.40
CA LEU A 88 -20.68 18.21 5.20
C LEU A 88 -20.76 19.46 6.08
N LEU A 89 -21.99 19.89 6.35
CA LEU A 89 -22.27 20.89 7.38
C LEU A 89 -22.22 20.19 8.74
N ARG A 90 -21.67 20.86 9.77
CA ARG A 90 -21.84 20.39 11.15
C ARG A 90 -23.33 20.32 11.48
N ASN A 91 -23.70 19.25 12.17
CA ASN A 91 -25.04 19.15 12.75
C ASN A 91 -25.20 20.23 13.84
N PRO A 92 -26.42 20.77 14.03
CA PRO A 92 -26.69 21.66 15.15
C PRO A 92 -26.37 20.98 16.48
N VAL A 93 -25.88 21.75 17.44
CA VAL A 93 -25.70 21.29 18.81
C VAL A 93 -27.00 21.53 19.55
N PHE A 94 -27.52 20.48 20.19
CA PHE A 94 -28.63 20.57 21.13
C PHE A 94 -28.06 20.48 22.53
N ASP A 95 -28.32 21.49 23.35
CA ASP A 95 -27.92 21.53 24.74
C ASP A 95 -29.16 21.60 25.65
N GLY A 96 -29.00 21.08 26.86
CA GLY A 96 -30.05 21.08 27.87
C GLY A 96 -29.42 21.28 29.24
N ALA A 97 -29.83 22.34 29.93
CA ALA A 97 -29.33 22.67 31.26
C ALA A 97 -30.49 22.68 32.25
N VAL A 98 -30.24 22.16 33.45
CA VAL A 98 -31.14 22.27 34.59
C VAL A 98 -30.40 23.10 35.62
N THR A 99 -30.99 24.20 36.07
CA THR A 99 -30.43 25.04 37.13
C THR A 99 -31.36 24.99 38.34
N TRP A 100 -30.78 24.67 39.51
CA TRP A 100 -31.51 24.49 40.77
C TRP A 100 -31.37 25.69 41.72
N PHE A 101 -30.48 26.64 41.43
CA PHE A 101 -30.18 27.80 42.27
C PHE A 101 -30.29 29.08 41.46
N ASN A 102 -31.47 29.69 41.49
CA ASN A 102 -31.82 30.95 40.85
C ASN A 102 -32.20 31.98 41.94
N ASP A 103 -31.85 33.25 41.72
CA ASP A 103 -32.09 34.37 42.65
C ASP A 103 -33.59 34.65 42.94
N ALA A 104 -34.51 33.93 42.27
CA ALA A 104 -35.96 34.12 42.33
C ALA A 104 -36.73 33.02 43.12
N GLY A 105 -36.04 32.07 43.77
CA GLY A 105 -36.69 31.06 44.62
C GLY A 105 -36.61 29.64 44.04
N ASN A 106 -36.64 28.65 44.94
CA ASN A 106 -36.25 27.23 44.80
C ASN A 106 -36.99 26.37 43.73
N ALA A 107 -37.30 26.91 42.55
CA ALA A 107 -37.90 26.18 41.44
C ALA A 107 -36.82 25.82 40.41
N PRO A 108 -36.70 24.54 39.99
CA PRO A 108 -35.74 24.14 38.97
C PRO A 108 -36.12 24.75 37.62
N ASN A 109 -35.18 25.47 36.99
CA ASN A 109 -35.35 25.98 35.63
C ASN A 109 -34.77 24.97 34.63
N LEU A 110 -35.55 24.66 33.59
CA LEU A 110 -35.17 23.75 32.53
C LEU A 110 -34.97 24.56 31.24
N ALA A 111 -33.73 24.66 30.78
CA ALA A 111 -33.36 25.34 29.55
C ALA A 111 -32.98 24.31 28.47
N PHE A 112 -33.47 24.53 27.25
CA PHE A 112 -33.09 23.78 26.06
C PHE A 112 -32.57 24.73 24.98
N GLY A 113 -31.32 24.56 24.56
CA GLY A 113 -30.70 25.32 23.50
C GLY A 113 -30.55 24.52 22.21
N LEU A 114 -30.77 25.18 21.06
CA LEU A 114 -30.43 24.66 19.74
C LEU A 114 -29.56 25.67 19.02
N ALA A 115 -28.27 25.36 18.78
CA ALA A 115 -27.31 26.25 18.16
C ALA A 115 -26.82 25.73 16.79
N TRP A 116 -26.75 26.64 15.80
CA TRP A 116 -26.13 26.43 14.50
C TRP A 116 -24.89 27.31 14.33
N SER A 117 -23.77 26.69 13.94
CA SER A 117 -22.51 27.40 13.66
C SER A 117 -22.51 27.99 12.23
N PHE A 118 -22.78 29.29 12.09
CA PHE A 118 -22.72 30.00 10.80
C PHE A 118 -21.30 30.11 10.24
N THR A 119 -20.28 30.15 11.12
CA THR A 119 -18.87 30.19 10.72
C THR A 119 -18.45 28.95 9.94
N ASP A 120 -19.07 27.80 10.19
CA ASP A 120 -18.72 26.55 9.55
C ASP A 120 -19.18 26.50 8.08
N LEU A 121 -20.30 27.15 7.75
CA LEU A 121 -20.76 27.34 6.36
C LEU A 121 -19.74 28.16 5.54
N LEU A 122 -19.17 29.21 6.14
CA LEU A 122 -18.17 30.07 5.50
C LEU A 122 -16.80 29.38 5.36
N ARG A 123 -16.45 28.49 6.31
CA ARG A 123 -15.17 27.75 6.32
C ARG A 123 -15.20 26.49 5.45
N ARG A 124 -16.37 25.91 5.20
CA ARG A 124 -16.61 24.71 4.37
C ARG A 124 -15.81 24.66 3.05
N PRO A 125 -15.85 25.65 2.14
CA PRO A 125 -15.14 25.54 0.87
C PRO A 125 -13.62 25.40 1.03
N LYS A 126 -13.04 26.02 2.07
CA LYS A 126 -11.61 25.91 2.37
C LYS A 126 -11.25 24.57 3.00
N ARG A 127 -12.06 24.09 3.94
CA ARG A 127 -11.92 22.73 4.52
C ARG A 127 -11.97 21.67 3.41
N LYS A 128 -12.94 21.79 2.49
CA LYS A 128 -13.04 20.93 1.30
C LYS A 128 -11.80 21.04 0.40
N ALA A 129 -11.25 22.24 0.19
CA ALA A 129 -10.05 22.43 -0.62
C ALA A 129 -8.76 21.85 0.00
N VAL A 130 -8.67 21.82 1.34
CA VAL A 130 -7.59 21.13 2.07
C VAL A 130 -7.75 19.62 1.92
N ALA A 131 -8.95 19.10 2.20
CA ALA A 131 -9.22 17.67 2.12
C ALA A 131 -9.07 17.13 0.68
N SER A 132 -9.42 17.92 -0.34
CA SER A 132 -9.21 17.51 -1.73
C SER A 132 -7.73 17.45 -2.09
N SER A 133 -6.91 18.37 -1.55
CA SER A 133 -5.46 18.32 -1.70
C SER A 133 -4.85 17.08 -1.04
N ALA A 134 -5.35 16.73 0.15
CA ALA A 134 -4.93 15.55 0.89
C ALA A 134 -5.32 14.24 0.17
N LEU A 135 -6.49 14.19 -0.46
CA LEU A 135 -6.90 13.07 -1.31
C LEU A 135 -5.95 12.88 -2.50
N GLU A 136 -5.63 13.95 -3.23
CA GLU A 136 -4.67 13.88 -4.34
C GLU A 136 -3.28 13.42 -3.87
N GLU A 137 -2.86 13.84 -2.67
CA GLU A 137 -1.61 13.33 -2.07
C GLU A 137 -1.70 11.82 -1.76
N ALA A 138 -2.82 11.35 -1.21
CA ALA A 138 -3.04 9.94 -0.92
C ALA A 138 -3.01 9.10 -2.20
N LYS A 139 -3.67 9.55 -3.27
CA LYS A 139 -3.65 8.91 -4.60
C LYS A 139 -2.23 8.74 -5.13
N LEU A 140 -1.42 9.82 -5.14
CA LEU A 140 -0.03 9.77 -5.60
C LEU A 140 0.83 8.83 -4.74
N ARG A 141 0.64 8.85 -3.43
CA ARG A 141 1.37 7.98 -2.49
C ARG A 141 1.09 6.51 -2.75
N VAL A 142 -0.17 6.16 -3.00
CA VAL A 142 -0.60 4.79 -3.29
C VAL A 142 -0.14 4.37 -4.69
N ALA A 143 -0.29 5.23 -5.70
CA ALA A 143 0.25 4.97 -7.05
C ALA A 143 1.75 4.68 -7.01
N ARG A 144 2.53 5.48 -6.26
CA ARG A 144 3.96 5.24 -6.06
C ARG A 144 4.22 3.87 -5.44
N LYS A 145 3.52 3.55 -4.35
CA LYS A 145 3.67 2.26 -3.66
C LYS A 145 3.39 1.08 -4.59
N ILE A 146 2.34 1.18 -5.40
CA ILE A 146 1.97 0.16 -6.40
C ILE A 146 3.11 -0.05 -7.42
N ILE A 147 3.62 1.03 -8.01
CA ILE A 147 4.64 0.96 -9.06
C ILE A 147 5.97 0.44 -8.49
N THR A 148 6.39 0.91 -7.31
CA THR A 148 7.58 0.40 -6.62
C THR A 148 7.44 -1.09 -6.33
N HIS A 149 6.29 -1.52 -5.78
CA HIS A 149 6.03 -2.93 -5.48
C HIS A 149 6.04 -3.82 -6.73
N ALA A 150 5.51 -3.32 -7.85
CA ALA A 150 5.56 -3.99 -9.14
C ALA A 150 7.02 -4.13 -9.62
N ALA A 151 7.83 -3.08 -9.53
CA ALA A 151 9.24 -3.12 -9.90
C ALA A 151 10.05 -4.09 -9.02
N ASP A 152 9.81 -4.08 -7.70
CA ASP A 152 10.47 -4.98 -6.74
C ASP A 152 10.09 -6.44 -6.99
N THR A 153 8.82 -6.72 -7.27
CA THR A 153 8.35 -8.07 -7.63
C THR A 153 8.97 -8.55 -8.93
N HIS A 154 9.04 -7.68 -9.94
CA HIS A 154 9.68 -7.98 -11.21
C HIS A 154 11.16 -8.33 -11.03
N ALA A 155 11.90 -7.50 -10.27
CA ALA A 155 13.30 -7.72 -9.96
C ALA A 155 13.51 -8.99 -9.12
N ALA A 156 12.65 -9.26 -8.13
CA ALA A 156 12.74 -10.44 -7.28
C ALA A 156 12.59 -11.74 -8.08
N LEU A 157 11.68 -11.81 -9.05
CA LEU A 157 11.58 -12.99 -9.91
C LEU A 157 12.86 -13.20 -10.73
N LEU A 158 13.43 -12.13 -11.30
CA LEU A 158 14.69 -12.23 -12.05
C LEU A 158 15.84 -12.68 -11.14
N ARG A 159 15.95 -12.15 -9.92
CA ARG A 159 16.96 -12.58 -8.93
C ARG A 159 16.79 -14.06 -8.58
N TYR A 160 15.56 -14.52 -8.41
CA TYR A 160 15.27 -15.94 -8.14
C TYR A 160 15.70 -16.84 -9.30
N VAL A 161 15.35 -16.49 -10.54
CA VAL A 161 15.76 -17.25 -11.73
C VAL A 161 17.28 -17.25 -11.89
N ALA A 162 17.94 -16.11 -11.65
CA ALA A 162 19.40 -16.01 -11.66
C ALA A 162 20.06 -16.92 -10.61
N ALA A 163 19.55 -16.91 -9.37
CA ALA A 163 20.05 -17.78 -8.29
C ALA A 163 19.88 -19.27 -8.62
N ARG A 164 18.75 -19.67 -9.23
CA ARG A 164 18.57 -21.04 -9.72
C ARG A 164 19.57 -21.42 -10.81
N GLN A 165 19.86 -20.51 -11.73
CA GLN A 165 20.88 -20.76 -12.76
C GLN A 165 22.29 -20.90 -12.17
N GLU A 166 22.61 -20.16 -11.12
CA GLU A 166 23.88 -20.30 -10.37
C GLU A 166 23.99 -21.70 -9.75
N VAL A 167 22.91 -22.21 -9.14
CA VAL A 167 22.85 -23.57 -8.59
C VAL A 167 23.08 -24.62 -9.67
N GLU A 168 22.41 -24.51 -10.82
CA GLU A 168 22.58 -25.44 -11.95
C GLU A 168 24.01 -25.42 -12.50
N LEU A 169 24.62 -24.24 -12.60
CA LEU A 169 26.01 -24.08 -13.00
C LEU A 169 26.94 -24.80 -12.02
N LEU A 170 26.81 -24.52 -10.72
CA LEU A 170 27.64 -25.12 -9.68
C LEU A 170 27.43 -26.63 -9.54
N HIS A 171 26.22 -27.13 -9.83
CA HIS A 171 25.96 -28.56 -9.96
C HIS A 171 26.78 -29.17 -11.11
N GLY A 172 26.86 -28.49 -12.25
CA GLY A 172 27.74 -28.84 -13.36
C GLY A 172 29.22 -28.87 -12.96
N VAL A 173 29.69 -27.83 -12.24
CA VAL A 173 31.08 -27.75 -11.75
C VAL A 173 31.37 -28.88 -10.75
N GLU A 174 30.46 -29.19 -9.82
CA GLU A 174 30.65 -30.29 -8.86
C GLU A 174 30.79 -31.64 -9.56
N ARG A 175 29.96 -31.91 -10.58
CA ARG A 175 30.06 -33.15 -11.37
C ARG A 175 31.42 -33.29 -12.06
N SER A 176 31.91 -32.20 -12.65
CA SER A 176 33.24 -32.16 -13.27
C SER A 176 34.36 -32.32 -12.24
N ALA A 177 34.28 -31.65 -11.09
CA ALA A 177 35.23 -31.78 -9.99
C ALA A 177 35.28 -33.23 -9.45
N ARG A 178 34.13 -33.89 -9.33
CA ARG A 178 34.03 -35.29 -8.89
C ARG A 178 34.68 -36.25 -9.90
N ALA A 179 34.49 -36.02 -11.20
CA ALA A 179 35.15 -36.79 -12.24
C ALA A 179 36.67 -36.58 -12.22
N ALA A 180 37.13 -35.34 -12.06
CA ALA A 180 38.55 -35.01 -11.95
C ALA A 180 39.20 -35.69 -10.72
N LEU A 181 38.53 -35.67 -9.57
CA LEU A 181 39.01 -36.37 -8.37
C LEU A 181 39.11 -37.89 -8.59
N LYS A 182 38.14 -38.49 -9.30
CA LYS A 182 38.19 -39.92 -9.66
C LYS A 182 39.39 -40.24 -10.55
N ALA A 183 39.66 -39.39 -11.55
CA ALA A 183 40.84 -39.53 -12.41
C ALA A 183 42.15 -39.35 -11.62
N ALA A 184 42.22 -38.34 -10.76
CA ALA A 184 43.36 -38.10 -9.88
C ALA A 184 43.64 -39.29 -8.96
N LYS A 185 42.58 -39.93 -8.43
CA LYS A 185 42.72 -41.17 -7.63
C LYS A 185 43.40 -42.28 -8.43
N ALA A 186 42.96 -42.55 -9.66
CA ALA A 186 43.56 -43.58 -10.51
C ALA A 186 45.02 -43.26 -10.87
N LEU A 187 45.32 -41.99 -11.16
CA LEU A 187 46.70 -41.54 -11.42
C LEU A 187 47.60 -41.66 -10.19
N ARG A 188 47.05 -41.42 -8.99
CA ARG A 188 47.76 -41.57 -7.71
C ARG A 188 48.09 -43.02 -7.44
N GLU A 189 47.13 -43.93 -7.66
CA GLU A 189 47.31 -45.38 -7.55
C GLU A 189 48.38 -45.89 -8.53
N ALA A 190 48.49 -45.28 -9.72
CA ALA A 190 49.54 -45.55 -10.70
C ALA A 190 50.89 -44.85 -10.39
N GLY A 191 50.99 -44.03 -9.34
CA GLY A 191 52.20 -43.30 -8.98
C GLY A 191 52.51 -42.07 -9.85
N ASN A 192 51.59 -41.65 -10.73
CA ASN A 192 51.79 -40.56 -11.70
C ASN A 192 51.60 -39.15 -11.12
N ILE A 193 50.97 -39.00 -9.95
CA ILE A 193 50.76 -37.69 -9.30
C ILE A 193 51.16 -37.72 -7.82
N THR A 194 51.47 -36.54 -7.27
CA THR A 194 51.85 -36.39 -5.87
C THR A 194 50.65 -36.46 -4.91
N ALA A 195 50.90 -36.62 -3.61
CA ALA A 195 49.85 -36.54 -2.58
C ALA A 195 49.23 -35.14 -2.57
N LEU A 196 50.06 -34.11 -2.71
CA LEU A 196 49.63 -32.72 -2.76
C LEU A 196 48.66 -32.46 -3.92
N ASP A 197 48.94 -33.02 -5.10
CA ASP A 197 48.05 -32.85 -6.26
C ASP A 197 46.70 -33.54 -6.07
N PHE A 198 46.69 -34.73 -5.46
CA PHE A 198 45.44 -35.39 -5.06
C PHE A 198 44.63 -34.55 -4.06
N GLU A 199 45.29 -34.03 -3.01
CA GLU A 199 44.63 -33.17 -2.00
C GLU A 199 44.11 -31.86 -2.60
N ARG A 200 44.76 -31.29 -3.62
CA ARG A 200 44.24 -30.13 -4.37
C ARG A 200 42.91 -30.44 -5.04
N HIS A 201 42.78 -31.60 -5.69
CA HIS A 201 41.51 -32.02 -6.29
C HIS A 201 40.43 -32.27 -5.23
N GLN A 202 40.81 -32.84 -4.09
CA GLN A 202 39.90 -33.06 -2.96
C GLN A 202 39.40 -31.75 -2.35
N ASN A 203 40.30 -30.78 -2.16
CA ASN A 203 39.95 -29.44 -1.69
C ASN A 203 39.04 -28.72 -2.70
N PHE A 204 39.36 -28.77 -4.00
CA PHE A 204 38.52 -28.18 -5.04
C PHE A 204 37.09 -28.72 -5.01
N LEU A 205 36.91 -30.05 -4.94
CA LEU A 205 35.58 -30.65 -4.80
C LEU A 205 34.86 -30.20 -3.52
N THR A 206 35.58 -30.09 -2.41
CA THR A 206 34.98 -29.68 -1.12
C THR A 206 34.54 -28.23 -1.16
N THR A 207 35.34 -27.35 -1.76
CA THR A 207 35.01 -25.92 -1.96
C THR A 207 33.80 -25.77 -2.88
N THR A 208 33.77 -26.46 -4.03
CA THR A 208 32.61 -26.39 -4.94
C THR A 208 31.32 -26.89 -4.28
N LYS A 209 31.39 -27.91 -3.41
CA LYS A 209 30.21 -28.37 -2.65
C LYS A 209 29.70 -27.29 -1.69
N LEU A 210 30.61 -26.59 -1.02
CA LEU A 210 30.25 -25.47 -0.15
C LEU A 210 29.62 -24.32 -0.95
N GLU A 211 30.20 -23.96 -2.08
CA GLU A 211 29.67 -22.93 -2.99
C GLU A 211 28.27 -23.29 -3.48
N ARG A 212 28.04 -24.55 -3.90
CA ARG A 212 26.70 -25.01 -4.31
C ARG A 212 25.69 -24.90 -3.18
N ALA A 213 26.05 -25.36 -1.97
CA ALA A 213 25.15 -25.28 -0.81
C ALA A 213 24.80 -23.82 -0.46
N GLN A 214 25.75 -22.88 -0.61
CA GLN A 214 25.48 -21.45 -0.42
C GLN A 214 24.57 -20.89 -1.52
N ALA A 215 24.77 -21.29 -2.78
CA ALA A 215 23.89 -20.87 -3.88
C ALA A 215 22.46 -21.42 -3.71
N GLU A 216 22.31 -22.65 -3.21
CA GLU A 216 21.00 -23.24 -2.88
C GLU A 216 20.29 -22.41 -1.80
N ALA A 217 20.98 -22.05 -0.72
CA ALA A 217 20.42 -21.19 0.32
C ALA A 217 19.97 -19.82 -0.23
N ARG A 218 20.78 -19.19 -1.10
CA ARG A 218 20.40 -17.92 -1.75
C ARG A 218 19.18 -18.07 -2.67
N ALA A 219 19.05 -19.19 -3.35
CA ALA A 219 17.89 -19.47 -4.21
C ALA A 219 16.61 -19.64 -3.37
N ASP A 220 16.70 -20.29 -2.21
CA ASP A 220 15.61 -20.42 -1.25
C ASP A 220 15.22 -19.08 -0.63
N GLU A 221 16.20 -18.27 -0.21
CA GLU A 221 15.96 -16.89 0.27
C GLU A 221 15.27 -16.03 -0.79
N ALA A 222 15.73 -16.09 -2.03
CA ALA A 222 15.11 -15.36 -3.15
C ALA A 222 13.69 -15.84 -3.44
N ARG A 223 13.41 -17.14 -3.26
CA ARG A 223 12.06 -17.71 -3.39
C ARG A 223 11.12 -17.15 -2.33
N GLU A 224 11.58 -17.09 -1.08
CA GLU A 224 10.77 -16.57 0.02
C GLU A 224 10.54 -15.06 -0.09
N ALA A 225 11.56 -14.28 -0.48
CA ALA A 225 11.39 -12.86 -0.76
C ALA A 225 10.31 -12.62 -1.83
N LEU A 226 10.28 -13.44 -2.89
CA LEU A 226 9.26 -13.38 -3.92
C LEU A 226 7.88 -13.82 -3.39
N ASN A 227 7.80 -14.86 -2.56
CA ASN A 227 6.55 -15.29 -1.94
C ASN A 227 5.89 -14.16 -1.13
N VAL A 228 6.69 -13.44 -0.33
CA VAL A 228 6.25 -12.28 0.46
C VAL A 228 5.74 -11.16 -0.44
N LEU A 229 6.49 -10.80 -1.49
CA LEU A 229 6.08 -9.75 -2.44
C LEU A 229 4.77 -10.12 -3.16
N MET A 230 4.61 -11.37 -3.58
CA MET A 230 3.38 -11.87 -4.21
C MET A 230 2.22 -12.09 -3.21
N GLY A 231 2.50 -12.07 -1.90
CA GLY A 231 1.53 -12.36 -0.85
C GLY A 231 1.02 -13.81 -0.86
N VAL A 232 1.78 -14.75 -1.43
CA VAL A 232 1.36 -16.16 -1.54
C VAL A 232 1.79 -16.95 -0.31
N THR A 233 0.94 -17.85 0.17
CA THR A 233 1.19 -18.67 1.37
C THR A 233 0.67 -20.09 1.22
N GLY A 234 1.16 -21.02 2.04
CA GLY A 234 0.69 -22.41 2.09
C GLY A 234 0.75 -23.09 0.72
N SER A 235 -0.37 -23.65 0.25
CA SER A 235 -0.44 -24.36 -1.04
C SER A 235 -0.17 -23.47 -2.26
N GLN A 236 -0.22 -22.14 -2.12
CA GLN A 236 0.03 -21.21 -3.22
C GLN A 236 1.52 -21.05 -3.55
N THR A 237 2.43 -21.49 -2.66
CA THR A 237 3.89 -21.43 -2.88
C THR A 237 4.41 -22.51 -3.84
N GLY A 238 3.55 -23.43 -4.29
CA GLY A 238 3.88 -24.49 -5.26
C GLY A 238 3.99 -24.03 -6.72
N TRP A 239 4.23 -22.74 -6.96
CA TRP A 239 4.37 -22.18 -8.30
C TRP A 239 5.69 -22.61 -8.97
N ARG A 240 5.71 -22.56 -10.30
CA ARG A 240 6.88 -22.87 -11.14
C ARG A 240 7.38 -21.60 -11.83
N ALA A 241 8.69 -21.49 -12.02
CA ALA A 241 9.31 -20.39 -12.74
C ALA A 241 10.24 -20.92 -13.83
N PRO A 242 10.58 -20.08 -14.82
CA PRO A 242 11.51 -20.43 -15.89
C PRO A 242 12.87 -20.87 -15.36
N ASP A 243 13.47 -21.81 -16.07
CA ASP A 243 14.81 -22.31 -15.76
C ASP A 243 15.92 -21.37 -16.26
N ARG A 244 15.59 -20.40 -17.12
CA ARG A 244 16.55 -19.44 -17.66
C ARG A 244 16.07 -18.00 -17.62
N LEU A 245 17.01 -17.09 -17.37
CA LEU A 245 16.77 -15.66 -17.53
C LEU A 245 16.38 -15.37 -18.99
N PRO A 246 15.39 -14.48 -19.21
CA PRO A 246 15.09 -14.00 -20.54
C PRO A 246 16.28 -13.20 -21.09
N ASP A 247 16.52 -13.30 -22.39
CA ASP A 247 17.53 -12.49 -23.06
C ASP A 247 17.23 -11.00 -22.89
N VAL A 248 18.30 -10.19 -22.77
CA VAL A 248 18.15 -8.74 -22.66
C VAL A 248 17.50 -8.21 -23.94
N PRO A 249 16.34 -7.52 -23.86
CA PRO A 249 15.67 -7.02 -25.04
C PRO A 249 16.56 -6.01 -25.77
N ALA A 250 16.79 -6.24 -27.07
CA ALA A 250 17.58 -5.32 -27.91
C ALA A 250 16.91 -3.95 -28.08
N LYS A 251 15.57 -3.88 -27.95
CA LYS A 251 14.80 -2.62 -27.95
C LYS A 251 14.86 -1.98 -26.57
N GLY A 252 15.37 -0.73 -26.50
CA GLY A 252 15.47 0.06 -25.27
C GLY A 252 16.92 0.37 -24.84
N VAL A 253 17.88 -0.51 -25.14
CA VAL A 253 19.31 -0.28 -24.88
C VAL A 253 19.88 0.82 -25.79
N ALA A 254 19.38 0.91 -27.03
CA ALA A 254 19.78 1.97 -27.97
C ALA A 254 19.23 3.37 -27.60
N ASP A 255 18.00 3.45 -27.08
CA ASP A 255 17.38 4.71 -26.61
C ASP A 255 18.01 5.24 -25.31
N ALA A 256 18.67 4.36 -24.54
CA ALA A 256 19.39 4.71 -23.32
C ALA A 256 20.76 5.39 -23.60
N SER A 257 21.20 5.48 -24.86
CA SER A 257 22.44 6.19 -25.22
C SER A 257 22.33 7.71 -25.04
N ASP A 258 21.12 8.28 -25.18
CA ASP A 258 20.84 9.68 -24.81
C ASP A 258 20.40 9.76 -23.35
N THR A 259 21.40 9.81 -22.46
CA THR A 259 21.21 9.93 -21.01
C THR A 259 20.39 11.17 -20.62
N PHE A 260 20.50 12.26 -21.37
CA PHE A 260 19.80 13.51 -21.05
C PHE A 260 18.31 13.41 -21.39
N ALA A 261 17.94 12.81 -22.52
CA ALA A 261 16.53 12.53 -22.83
C ALA A 261 15.91 11.55 -21.82
N ALA A 262 16.67 10.54 -21.38
CA ALA A 262 16.23 9.61 -20.35
C ALA A 262 16.01 10.30 -18.99
N GLU A 263 16.94 11.17 -18.57
CA GLU A 263 16.83 11.94 -17.33
C GLU A 263 15.61 12.86 -17.33
N ARG A 264 15.40 13.64 -18.41
CA ARG A 264 14.22 14.51 -18.52
C ARG A 264 12.91 13.71 -18.42
N ARG A 265 12.86 12.54 -19.08
CA ARG A 265 11.69 11.66 -19.02
C ARG A 265 11.48 11.11 -17.60
N ALA A 266 12.55 10.70 -16.92
CA ALA A 266 12.50 10.21 -15.54
C ALA A 266 12.03 11.29 -14.55
N VAL A 267 12.56 12.51 -14.67
CA VAL A 267 12.15 13.66 -13.85
C VAL A 267 10.69 14.03 -14.11
N ALA A 268 10.28 14.08 -15.38
CA ALA A 268 8.90 14.41 -15.77
C ALA A 268 7.89 13.35 -15.30
N ALA A 269 8.27 12.07 -15.28
CA ALA A 269 7.41 10.98 -14.83
C ALA A 269 7.55 10.65 -13.33
N SER A 270 8.37 11.38 -12.58
CA SER A 270 8.69 11.06 -11.19
C SER A 270 7.52 11.33 -10.25
N LEU A 271 6.92 10.24 -9.75
CA LEU A 271 5.86 10.32 -8.73
C LEU A 271 6.38 10.88 -7.41
N ASP A 272 7.67 10.74 -7.10
CA ASP A 272 8.26 11.31 -5.89
C ASP A 272 8.28 12.84 -5.92
N ILE A 273 8.64 13.42 -7.07
CA ILE A 273 8.64 14.87 -7.27
C ILE A 273 7.20 15.39 -7.26
N GLU A 274 6.28 14.71 -7.94
CA GLU A 274 4.85 15.06 -7.93
C GLU A 274 4.27 15.01 -6.51
N LEU A 275 4.55 13.93 -5.76
CA LEU A 275 4.11 13.77 -4.37
C LEU A 275 4.69 14.85 -3.45
N ALA A 276 5.98 15.18 -3.59
CA ALA A 276 6.62 16.23 -2.81
C ALA A 276 6.00 17.61 -3.10
N ARG A 277 5.73 17.92 -4.37
CA ARG A 277 5.04 19.16 -4.77
C ARG A 277 3.61 19.22 -4.22
N GLN A 278 2.91 18.08 -4.27
CA GLN A 278 1.53 17.99 -3.77
C GLN A 278 1.47 18.18 -2.25
N ARG A 279 2.42 17.60 -1.50
CA ARG A 279 2.58 17.82 -0.05
C ARG A 279 2.75 19.30 0.31
N LEU A 280 3.63 20.00 -0.41
CA LEU A 280 3.82 21.45 -0.21
C LEU A 280 2.52 22.23 -0.46
N THR A 281 1.76 21.83 -1.48
CA THR A 281 0.46 22.44 -1.79
C THR A 281 -0.56 22.19 -0.68
N THR A 282 -0.65 20.96 -0.17
CA THR A 282 -1.54 20.59 0.95
C THR A 282 -1.19 21.36 2.21
N LEU A 283 0.09 21.40 2.60
CA LEU A 283 0.58 22.17 3.76
C LEU A 283 0.27 23.66 3.60
N GLY A 284 0.54 24.25 2.43
CA GLY A 284 0.23 25.66 2.17
C GLY A 284 -1.26 25.98 2.30
N ARG A 285 -2.15 25.06 1.89
CA ARG A 285 -3.60 25.21 2.09
C ARG A 285 -4.00 25.08 3.56
N GLN A 286 -3.41 24.13 4.30
CA GLN A 286 -3.63 23.97 5.75
C GLN A 286 -3.21 25.21 6.53
N PHE A 287 -2.00 25.74 6.30
CA PHE A 287 -1.52 26.97 6.95
C PHE A 287 -2.44 28.17 6.68
N ARG A 288 -2.94 28.33 5.45
CA ARG A 288 -3.89 29.40 5.10
C ARG A 288 -5.25 29.23 5.78
N LEU A 289 -5.68 28.00 6.04
CA LEU A 289 -6.92 27.72 6.77
C LEU A 289 -6.75 28.12 8.24
N VAL A 290 -5.74 27.56 8.91
CA VAL A 290 -5.45 27.81 10.34
C VAL A 290 -5.28 29.31 10.62
N ARG A 291 -4.50 30.02 9.78
CA ARG A 291 -4.30 31.47 9.94
C ARG A 291 -5.59 32.28 9.79
N LYS A 292 -6.55 31.83 8.98
CA LYS A 292 -7.83 32.54 8.80
C LYS A 292 -8.83 32.16 9.89
N GLU A 293 -8.77 30.93 10.39
CA GLU A 293 -9.57 30.49 11.54
C GLU A 293 -9.16 31.24 12.80
N SER A 294 -7.86 31.43 13.05
CA SER A 294 -7.38 32.21 14.20
C SER A 294 -7.78 33.70 14.18
N LEU A 295 -8.24 34.22 13.05
CA LEU A 295 -8.66 35.62 12.87
C LEU A 295 -10.17 35.82 12.96
N LEU A 296 -10.96 34.75 12.94
CA LEU A 296 -12.42 34.81 12.92
C LEU A 296 -12.99 34.24 14.22
N PRO A 297 -13.69 35.03 15.06
CA PRO A 297 -14.39 34.49 16.21
C PRO A 297 -15.45 33.48 15.77
N ASP A 298 -15.70 32.47 16.59
CA ASP A 298 -16.82 31.56 16.35
C ASP A 298 -18.13 32.27 16.68
N VAL A 299 -19.00 32.33 15.67
CA VAL A 299 -20.33 32.93 15.76
C VAL A 299 -21.34 31.80 15.61
N GLU A 300 -22.04 31.55 16.70
CA GLU A 300 -23.13 30.59 16.79
C GLU A 300 -24.45 31.37 16.90
N THR A 301 -25.48 30.88 16.24
CA THR A 301 -26.83 31.39 16.38
C THR A 301 -27.69 30.27 16.91
N GLY A 302 -28.31 30.48 18.06
CA GLY A 302 -29.19 29.51 18.67
C GLY A 302 -30.51 30.09 19.13
N VAL A 303 -31.47 29.20 19.37
CA VAL A 303 -32.73 29.49 20.03
C VAL A 303 -32.74 28.73 21.35
N GLU A 304 -33.00 29.44 22.43
CA GLU A 304 -33.09 28.88 23.78
C GLU A 304 -34.55 28.93 24.24
N PHE A 305 -35.03 27.81 24.78
CA PHE A 305 -36.35 27.67 25.37
C PHE A 305 -36.20 27.39 26.86
N GLU A 306 -36.70 28.30 27.70
CA GLU A 306 -36.74 28.11 29.14
C GLU A 306 -38.15 27.72 29.58
N ARG A 307 -38.23 26.75 30.49
CA ARG A 307 -39.46 26.38 31.18
C ARG A 307 -39.21 26.36 32.68
N GLU A 308 -39.84 27.30 33.36
CA GLU A 308 -39.97 27.28 34.82
C GLU A 308 -40.90 26.13 35.21
N VAL A 309 -40.41 25.24 36.08
CA VAL A 309 -41.24 24.21 36.68
C VAL A 309 -41.70 24.75 38.04
N GLU A 310 -42.92 25.28 38.07
CA GLU A 310 -43.61 25.55 39.33
C GLU A 310 -43.81 24.22 40.06
N VAL A 311 -43.14 24.07 41.20
CA VAL A 311 -43.39 22.96 42.12
C VAL A 311 -44.62 23.37 42.94
N GLU A 312 -45.79 22.96 42.48
CA GLU A 312 -47.03 23.08 43.26
C GLU A 312 -46.83 22.27 44.55
N ARG A 313 -46.66 23.01 45.65
CA ARG A 313 -46.48 22.42 46.98
C ARG A 313 -47.88 22.06 47.48
N ASP A 314 -48.29 20.81 47.25
CA ASP A 314 -49.45 20.23 47.93
C ASP A 314 -49.14 20.21 49.44
N GLU A 315 -49.54 21.26 50.15
CA GLU A 315 -49.69 21.27 51.61
C GLU A 315 -50.97 20.51 51.96
N ASP A 316 -50.95 19.18 51.78
CA ASP A 316 -51.85 18.29 52.49
C ASP A 316 -51.32 18.13 53.93
N THR A 317 -51.75 19.01 54.83
CA THR A 317 -51.76 18.72 56.26
C THR A 317 -53.14 18.99 56.82
N GLY A 318 -53.83 17.89 57.07
CA GLY A 318 -55.21 17.86 57.50
C GLY A 318 -55.53 18.56 58.81
N ARG A 319 -56.81 18.87 58.92
CA ARG A 319 -57.61 18.83 60.15
C ARG A 319 -59.02 18.39 59.82
#